data_AF-A0A832CUQ2-F1
#
_entry.id   AF-A0A832CUQ2-F1
#
_cell.length_a   1.000
_cell.length_b   1.000
_cell.length_c   1.000
_cell.angle_alpha   90.00
_cell.angle_beta   90.00
_cell.angle_gamma   90.00
#
_symmetry.space_group_name_H-M   'P 1'
#
loop_
_entity.id
_entity.type
_entity.pdbx_description
1 polymer ?
#
loop_
_entity_poly.entity_id
_entity_poly.type
_entity_poly.pdbx_seq_one_letter_code
_entity_poly.pdbx_strand_id
1 'polypeptide(L)'
;MLGNVLETLISSGILIEKEREVKIIIACLLARGHVLLEGVPGVAKTTMAKAISKVLSLNFKRIQMTPDLLPMDIIGAYIYDQ
;
A
#
# COMPACT_ATOMS: atom_id res chain seq x y z
N MET A 1 -11.54 9.81 13.87
CA MET A 1 -11.00 8.59 13.22
C MET A 1 -9.88 8.93 12.21
N LEU A 2 -10.14 9.71 11.16
CA LEU A 2 -9.10 10.11 10.18
C LEU A 2 -7.99 11.00 10.76
N GLY A 3 -8.33 11.93 11.67
CA GLY A 3 -7.36 12.80 12.34
C GLY A 3 -6.29 12.01 13.10
N ASN A 4 -6.70 11.05 13.94
CA ASN A 4 -5.78 10.22 14.72
C ASN A 4 -4.87 9.34 13.83
N VAL A 5 -5.37 8.84 12.69
CA VAL A 5 -4.55 8.04 11.76
C VAL A 5 -3.45 8.89 11.14
N LEU A 6 -3.79 10.11 10.69
CA LEU A 6 -2.80 11.04 10.16
C LEU A 6 -1.76 11.42 11.20
N GLU A 7 -2.22 11.78 12.40
CA GLU A 7 -1.36 12.17 13.51
C GLU A 7 -0.41 11.03 13.91
N THR A 8 -0.90 9.80 13.94
CA THR A 8 -0.08 8.60 14.21
C THR A 8 0.96 8.37 13.10
N LEU A 9 0.59 8.52 11.83
CA LEU A 9 1.51 8.35 10.69
C LEU A 9 2.60 9.43 10.67
N ILE A 10 2.25 10.68 10.96
CA ILE A 10 3.20 11.81 11.02
C ILE A 10 4.09 11.70 12.24
N SER A 11 3.52 11.40 13.42
CA SER A 11 4.27 11.22 14.68
C SER A 11 5.28 10.07 14.59
N SER A 12 5.02 9.04 13.78
CA SER A 12 5.97 7.94 13.57
C SER A 12 7.29 8.35 12.88
N GLY A 13 7.35 9.55 12.28
CA GLY A 13 8.53 10.03 11.54
C GLY A 13 8.82 9.29 10.23
N ILE A 14 8.00 8.30 9.86
CA ILE A 14 8.20 7.45 8.68
C ILE A 14 7.83 8.19 7.38
N LEU A 15 6.88 9.13 7.46
CA LEU A 15 6.30 9.82 6.31
C LEU A 15 6.33 11.34 6.51
N ILE A 16 7.51 11.93 6.30
CA ILE A 16 7.72 13.38 6.36
C ILE A 16 7.17 14.00 5.07
N GLU A 17 6.37 15.07 5.18
CA GLU A 17 5.82 15.85 4.04
C GLU A 17 4.91 15.07 3.07
N LYS A 18 4.26 13.99 3.53
CA LYS A 18 3.37 13.14 2.71
C LYS A 18 1.90 13.18 3.10
N GLU A 19 1.48 14.25 3.78
CA GLU A 19 0.13 14.36 4.33
C GLU A 19 -0.97 14.28 3.26
N ARG A 20 -0.76 14.94 2.11
CA ARG A 20 -1.74 14.97 1.02
C ARG A 20 -1.94 13.58 0.42
N GLU A 21 -0.85 12.89 0.12
CA GLU A 21 -0.88 11.54 -0.46
C GLU A 21 -1.56 10.56 0.49
N VAL A 22 -1.25 10.63 1.80
CA VAL A 22 -1.90 9.81 2.83
C VAL A 22 -3.41 10.06 2.86
N LYS A 23 -3.87 11.31 2.83
CA LYS A 23 -5.31 11.64 2.81
C LYS A 23 -6.01 11.02 1.60
N ILE A 24 -5.42 11.10 0.42
CA ILE A 24 -5.98 10.53 -0.81
C ILE A 24 -6.04 9.01 -0.73
N ILE A 25 -4.97 8.37 -0.24
CA ILE A 25 -4.93 6.90 -0.10
C ILE A 25 -6.03 6.42 0.83
N ILE A 26 -6.19 7.07 1.99
CA ILE A 26 -7.23 6.67 2.95
C ILE A 26 -8.63 6.93 2.38
N ALA A 27 -8.86 8.07 1.73
CA ALA A 27 -10.15 8.36 1.10
C ALA A 27 -10.50 7.31 0.03
N CYS A 28 -9.53 6.94 -0.81
CA CYS A 28 -9.71 5.93 -1.84
C CYS A 28 -10.00 4.54 -1.22
N LEU A 29 -9.27 4.16 -0.18
CA LEU A 29 -9.48 2.90 0.54
C LEU A 29 -10.91 2.82 1.14
N LEU A 30 -11.37 3.91 1.75
CA LEU A 30 -12.74 4.00 2.30
C LEU A 30 -13.80 3.92 1.20
N ALA A 31 -13.51 4.45 0.01
CA ALA A 31 -14.35 4.33 -1.17
C ALA A 31 -14.22 2.97 -1.89
N ARG A 32 -13.40 2.03 -1.38
CA ARG A 32 -13.06 0.73 -2.00
C ARG A 32 -12.47 0.87 -3.41
N GLY A 33 -11.76 1.96 -3.67
CA GLY A 33 -11.06 2.22 -4.93
C GLY A 33 -9.61 1.70 -4.93
N HIS A 34 -8.91 2.00 -6.02
CA HIS A 34 -7.49 1.67 -6.21
C HIS A 34 -6.66 2.95 -6.40
N VAL A 35 -5.45 2.96 -5.85
CA VAL A 35 -4.51 4.10 -5.95
C VAL A 35 -3.27 3.71 -6.73
N LEU A 36 -2.88 4.57 -7.68
CA LEU A 36 -1.60 4.52 -8.35
C LEU A 36 -0.65 5.56 -7.73
N LEU A 37 0.50 5.13 -7.23
CA LEU A 37 1.54 6.01 -6.69
C LEU A 37 2.66 6.24 -7.71
N GLU A 38 2.61 7.37 -8.40
CA GLU A 38 3.60 7.76 -9.41
C GLU A 38 4.72 8.64 -8.81
N GLY A 39 5.87 8.71 -9.49
CA GLY A 39 7.05 9.45 -9.04
C GLY A 39 8.36 8.68 -9.24
N VAL A 40 9.48 9.33 -8.96
CA VAL A 40 10.81 8.74 -9.14
C VAL A 40 11.09 7.61 -8.12
N PRO A 41 11.98 6.65 -8.42
CA PRO A 41 12.41 5.66 -7.45
C PRO A 41 12.98 6.30 -6.18
N GLY A 42 12.75 5.68 -5.02
CA GLY A 42 13.29 6.16 -3.74
C GLY A 42 12.40 7.13 -2.94
N VAL A 43 11.26 7.57 -3.48
CA VAL A 43 10.34 8.52 -2.78
C VAL A 43 9.37 7.84 -1.79
N ALA A 44 9.82 6.78 -1.11
CA ALA A 44 9.08 6.11 -0.04
C ALA A 44 7.69 5.52 -0.40
N LYS A 45 7.36 5.31 -1.68
CA LYS A 45 6.06 4.74 -2.12
C LYS A 45 5.70 3.43 -1.42
N THR A 46 6.61 2.47 -1.42
CA THR A 46 6.43 1.17 -0.75
C THR A 46 6.34 1.33 0.76
N THR A 47 7.17 2.22 1.32
CA THR A 47 7.17 2.54 2.76
C THR A 47 5.82 3.12 3.18
N MET A 48 5.23 3.99 2.37
CA MET A 48 3.92 4.59 2.61
C MET A 48 2.81 3.55 2.65
N ALA A 49 2.74 2.67 1.64
CA ALA A 49 1.75 1.60 1.61
C ALA A 49 1.88 0.66 2.83
N LYS A 50 3.12 0.32 3.22
CA LYS A 50 3.40 -0.50 4.41
C LYS A 50 3.03 0.21 5.71
N ALA A 51 3.38 1.48 5.88
CA ALA A 51 3.06 2.26 7.07
C ALA A 51 1.54 2.41 7.27
N ILE A 52 0.81 2.73 6.20
CA ILE A 52 -0.65 2.83 6.23
C ILE A 52 -1.28 1.49 6.63
N SER A 53 -0.83 0.38 6.04
CA SER A 53 -1.34 -0.95 6.41
C SER A 53 -1.12 -1.28 7.90
N LYS A 54 0.05 -0.89 8.46
CA LYS A 54 0.38 -1.14 9.86
C LYS A 54 -0.52 -0.32 10.80
N VAL A 55 -0.71 0.97 10.52
CA VAL A 55 -1.56 1.85 11.35
C VAL A 55 -3.03 1.43 11.29
N LEU A 56 -3.50 0.99 10.12
CA LEU A 56 -4.88 0.54 9.93
C LEU A 56 -5.10 -0.95 10.28
N SER A 57 -4.05 -1.66 10.75
CA SER A 57 -4.11 -3.10 11.04
C SER A 57 -4.63 -3.95 9.87
N LEU A 58 -4.19 -3.62 8.65
CA LEU A 58 -4.57 -4.31 7.42
C LEU A 58 -3.51 -5.33 7.00
N ASN A 59 -3.94 -6.36 6.27
CA ASN A 59 -3.03 -7.26 5.59
C ASN A 59 -2.30 -6.53 4.47
N PHE A 60 -0.97 -6.66 4.44
CA PHE A 60 -0.12 -6.09 3.40
C PHE A 60 0.54 -7.21 2.59
N LYS A 61 0.29 -7.22 1.29
CA LYS A 61 0.99 -8.06 0.32
C LYS A 61 1.61 -7.18 -0.75
N ARG A 62 2.86 -7.45 -1.10
CA ARG A 62 3.58 -6.77 -2.18
C ARG A 62 3.89 -7.78 -3.27
N ILE A 63 3.54 -7.43 -4.50
CA ILE A 63 3.94 -8.16 -5.71
C ILE A 63 4.89 -7.23 -6.47
N GLN A 64 6.11 -7.70 -6.74
CA GLN A 64 7.02 -6.97 -7.61
C GLN A 64 6.70 -7.36 -9.06
N MET A 65 6.35 -6.38 -9.88
CA MET A 65 6.19 -6.61 -11.32
C MET A 65 7.58 -6.87 -11.92
N THR A 66 7.71 -7.99 -12.62
CA THR A 66 8.86 -8.39 -13.44
C THR A 66 8.33 -8.76 -14.83
N PRO A 67 9.13 -8.65 -15.91
CA PRO A 67 8.67 -8.99 -17.25
C PRO A 67 8.22 -10.45 -17.38
N ASP A 68 8.75 -11.34 -16.54
CA ASP A 68 8.44 -12.77 -16.55
C ASP A 68 7.25 -13.15 -15.65
N LEU A 69 6.60 -12.19 -14.98
CA LEU A 69 5.52 -12.48 -14.04
C LEU A 69 4.29 -13.02 -14.79
N LEU A 70 3.85 -14.23 -14.43
CA LEU A 70 2.68 -14.88 -15.03
C LEU A 70 1.42 -14.59 -14.21
N PRO A 71 0.23 -14.58 -14.82
CA PRO A 71 -1.03 -14.46 -14.08
C PRO A 71 -1.19 -15.53 -12.99
N MET A 72 -0.66 -16.73 -13.22
CA MET A 72 -0.65 -17.84 -12.27
C MET A 72 0.11 -17.51 -10.99
N ASP A 73 1.15 -16.66 -11.05
CA ASP A 73 1.91 -16.23 -9.87
C ASP A 73 1.10 -15.31 -8.94
N ILE A 74 0.01 -14.71 -9.45
CA ILE A 74 -0.85 -13.78 -8.72
C ILE A 74 -2.14 -14.47 -8.27
N ILE A 75 -2.80 -15.19 -9.18
CA ILE A 75 -4.11 -15.81 -8.95
C ILE A 75 -3.97 -17.18 -8.28
N GLY A 76 -2.82 -17.84 -8.44
CA GLY A 76 -2.55 -19.20 -7.99
C GLY A 76 -2.73 -20.24 -9.11
N ALA A 77 -2.31 -21.47 -8.83
CA ALA A 77 -2.42 -22.63 -9.71
C ALA A 77 -3.24 -23.73 -9.03
N TYR A 78 -3.95 -24.54 -9.82
CA TYR A 78 -4.55 -25.78 -9.33
C TYR A 78 -3.49 -26.88 -9.30
N ILE A 79 -3.19 -27.40 -8.11
CA ILE A 79 -2.35 -28.57 -7.95
C ILE A 79 -3.30 -29.77 -7.83
N TYR A 80 -3.26 -30.65 -8.83
CA TYR A 80 -4.00 -31.90 -8.80
C TYR A 80 -3.13 -32.95 -8.11
N ASP A 81 -3.57 -33.43 -6.95
CA ASP A 81 -2.91 -34.51 -6.20
C ASP A 81 -3.57 -35.85 -6.62
N GLN A 82 -2.78 -36.80 -7.13
CA GLN A 82 -3.25 -38.11 -7.61
C GLN A 82 -3.08 -39.20 -6.57
#